data_AF-A0AAW0UHP6-F1
#
_entry.id   AF-A0AAW0UHP6-F1
#
_cell.length_a   1.000
_cell.length_b   1.000
_cell.length_c   1.000
_cell.angle_alpha   90.00
_cell.angle_beta   90.00
_cell.angle_gamma   90.00
#
_symmetry.space_group_name_H-M   'P 1'
#
loop_
_entity.id
_entity.type
_entity.pdbx_description
1 polymer ?
#
loop_
_entity_poly.entity_id
_entity_poly.type
_entity_poly.pdbx_seq_one_letter_code
_entity_poly.pdbx_strand_id
1 'polypeptide(L)'
;MAMPKGVRCQLVLLLFHFLTLEKGVRGISCYVCSSKNGSDVNCEDPYHPAHSVFSQDCKVPKEGHIGQFPANYCVKIIGTSVRTSESLMIRTCVLENMDSQCGVFKFGGEQLTGCILTCTYDGCNAAPPSAISHLSLLLLPLALLFTVYRLC
;
A
#
# COMPACT_ATOMS: atom_id res chain seq x y z
N MET A 1 29.67 -7.69 -39.13
CA MET A 1 30.11 -6.34 -38.72
C MET A 1 29.84 -6.19 -37.22
N ALA A 2 30.86 -5.83 -36.44
CA ALA A 2 30.69 -5.55 -35.01
C ALA A 2 30.10 -4.15 -34.81
N MET A 3 29.10 -4.03 -33.95
CA MET A 3 28.44 -2.75 -33.66
C MET A 3 29.38 -1.87 -32.81
N PRO A 4 29.48 -0.55 -33.08
CA PRO A 4 30.35 0.34 -32.30
C PRO A 4 29.88 0.42 -30.84
N LYS A 5 30.83 0.44 -29.90
CA LYS A 5 30.55 0.49 -28.45
C LYS A 5 29.64 1.66 -28.03
N GLY A 6 29.80 2.83 -28.65
CA GLY A 6 28.96 4.00 -28.39
C GLY A 6 27.47 3.78 -28.72
N VAL A 7 27.16 3.03 -29.78
CA VAL A 7 25.77 2.74 -30.19
C VAL A 7 25.14 1.70 -29.24
N ARG A 8 25.94 0.77 -28.69
CA ARG A 8 25.49 -0.16 -27.64
C ARG A 8 25.14 0.55 -26.34
N CYS A 9 25.97 1.52 -25.94
CA CYS A 9 25.75 2.33 -24.74
C CYS A 9 24.44 3.15 -24.85
N GLN A 10 24.20 3.78 -26.02
CA GLN A 10 22.96 4.51 -26.30
C GLN A 10 21.71 3.63 -26.27
N LEU A 11 21.79 2.40 -26.82
CA LEU A 11 20.65 1.48 -26.82
C LEU A 11 20.25 1.06 -25.40
N VAL A 12 21.23 0.77 -24.54
CA VAL A 12 21.00 0.37 -23.13
C VAL A 12 20.35 1.51 -22.34
N LEU A 13 20.82 2.75 -22.52
CA LEU A 13 20.26 3.93 -21.87
C LEU A 13 18.83 4.22 -22.34
N LEU A 14 18.55 4.09 -23.65
CA LEU A 14 17.20 4.26 -24.21
C LEU A 14 16.23 3.18 -23.71
N LEU A 15 16.66 1.92 -23.64
CA LEU A 15 15.86 0.82 -23.09
C LEU A 15 15.53 1.05 -21.62
N PHE A 16 16.50 1.51 -20.82
CA PHE A 16 16.27 1.87 -19.42
C PHE A 16 15.26 3.02 -19.28
N HIS A 17 15.36 4.05 -20.13
CA HIS A 17 14.41 5.17 -20.15
C HIS A 17 12.98 4.71 -20.48
N PHE A 18 12.80 3.85 -21.48
CA PHE A 18 11.51 3.26 -21.82
C PHE A 18 10.94 2.36 -20.70
N LEU A 19 11.79 1.60 -20.00
CA LEU A 19 11.39 0.77 -18.85
C LEU A 19 10.99 1.60 -17.62
N THR A 20 11.51 2.83 -17.48
CA THR A 20 11.07 3.77 -16.44
C THR A 20 9.85 4.59 -16.83
N LEU A 21 9.40 4.49 -18.09
CA LEU A 21 8.36 5.32 -18.68
C LEU A 21 6.94 4.85 -18.36
N GLU A 22 6.68 4.37 -17.15
CA GLU A 22 5.30 4.13 -16.70
C GLU A 22 5.16 4.43 -15.22
N LYS A 23 4.56 5.59 -14.91
CA LYS A 23 3.63 5.72 -13.77
C LYS A 23 2.56 6.75 -14.13
N GLY A 24 1.45 6.29 -14.72
CA GLY A 24 0.20 7.03 -14.56
C GLY A 24 -0.10 7.18 -13.06
N VAL A 25 -0.66 8.31 -12.64
CA VAL A 25 -1.09 8.50 -11.24
C VAL A 25 -2.26 7.57 -10.97
N ARG A 26 -1.97 6.38 -10.44
CA ARG A 26 -2.96 5.40 -9.98
C ARG A 26 -3.11 5.52 -8.46
N GLY A 27 -4.30 5.21 -7.96
CA GLY A 27 -4.52 5.08 -6.53
C GLY A 27 -3.83 3.83 -5.99
N ILE A 28 -3.53 3.81 -4.70
CA ILE A 28 -3.11 2.58 -4.02
C ILE A 28 -4.24 1.54 -4.05
N SER A 29 -3.90 0.25 -4.08
CA SER A 29 -4.86 -0.84 -3.98
C SER A 29 -4.86 -1.42 -2.57
N CYS A 30 -6.02 -1.50 -1.92
CA CYS A 30 -6.12 -1.94 -0.52
C CYS A 30 -7.16 -3.02 -0.35
N TYR A 31 -7.05 -3.76 0.75
CA TYR A 31 -8.17 -4.55 1.22
C TYR A 31 -9.23 -3.65 1.86
N VAL A 32 -10.50 -3.92 1.58
CA VAL A 32 -11.64 -3.12 2.06
C VAL A 32 -12.69 -4.01 2.72
N CYS A 33 -13.01 -3.76 3.98
CA CYS A 33 -14.01 -4.49 4.73
C CYS A 33 -14.36 -3.78 6.05
N SER A 34 -15.49 -4.17 6.64
CA SER A 34 -15.86 -3.74 7.99
C SER A 34 -16.55 -4.88 8.73
N SER A 35 -16.11 -5.17 9.94
CA SER A 35 -16.74 -6.11 10.86
C SER A 35 -17.00 -5.42 12.19
N LYS A 36 -18.21 -5.61 12.71
CA LYS A 36 -18.62 -5.20 14.04
C LYS A 36 -19.01 -6.43 14.82
N ASN A 37 -18.39 -6.65 15.97
CA ASN A 37 -18.61 -7.84 16.79
C ASN A 37 -18.47 -9.17 16.01
N GLY A 38 -17.51 -9.23 15.09
CA GLY A 38 -17.27 -10.43 14.26
C GLY A 38 -18.31 -10.68 13.17
N SER A 39 -19.08 -9.67 12.75
CA SER A 39 -20.10 -9.81 11.71
C SER A 39 -19.55 -10.26 10.35
N ASP A 40 -18.26 -10.01 10.08
CA ASP A 40 -17.56 -10.50 8.90
C ASP A 40 -16.23 -11.15 9.31
N VAL A 41 -16.23 -12.49 9.39
CA VAL A 41 -15.05 -13.29 9.76
C VAL A 41 -13.87 -13.11 8.80
N ASN A 42 -14.13 -12.77 7.53
CA ASN A 42 -13.07 -12.57 6.54
C ASN A 42 -12.38 -11.21 6.74
N CYS A 43 -13.07 -10.28 7.39
CA CYS A 43 -12.49 -9.04 7.84
C CYS A 43 -11.73 -9.19 9.17
N GLU A 44 -11.88 -10.27 9.93
CA GLU A 44 -11.14 -10.40 11.20
C GLU A 44 -9.68 -10.86 11.00
N ASP A 45 -8.90 -10.85 12.07
CA ASP A 45 -7.60 -11.55 12.10
C ASP A 45 -7.77 -12.97 12.68
N PRO A 46 -7.04 -13.99 12.19
CA PRO A 46 -6.06 -13.93 11.10
C PRO A 46 -6.72 -13.72 9.74
N TYR A 47 -6.07 -12.91 8.91
CA TYR A 47 -6.63 -12.46 7.65
C TYR A 47 -6.55 -13.52 6.54
N HIS A 48 -7.66 -13.72 5.82
CA HIS A 48 -7.78 -14.71 4.74
C HIS A 48 -7.95 -14.03 3.36
N PRO A 49 -6.87 -13.86 2.57
CA PRO A 49 -6.92 -13.11 1.31
C PRO A 49 -7.92 -13.66 0.29
N ALA A 50 -8.17 -14.97 0.27
CA ALA A 50 -9.05 -15.63 -0.70
C ALA A 50 -10.52 -15.20 -0.59
N HIS A 51 -10.96 -14.71 0.56
CA HIS A 51 -12.34 -14.33 0.83
C HIS A 51 -12.52 -12.84 1.08
N SER A 52 -11.50 -12.05 0.74
CA SER A 52 -11.48 -10.63 1.05
C SER A 52 -11.61 -9.76 -0.19
N VAL A 53 -12.20 -8.57 -0.01
CA VAL A 53 -12.36 -7.62 -1.11
C VAL A 53 -11.07 -6.82 -1.27
N PHE A 54 -10.41 -6.98 -2.42
CA PHE A 54 -9.24 -6.20 -2.81
C PHE A 54 -9.67 -5.10 -3.80
N SER A 55 -9.71 -3.86 -3.33
CA SER A 55 -10.07 -2.71 -4.15
C SER A 55 -8.84 -2.23 -4.91
N GLN A 56 -8.84 -2.44 -6.23
CA GLN A 56 -7.78 -1.97 -7.12
C GLN A 56 -7.89 -0.46 -7.38
N ASP A 57 -6.75 0.21 -7.46
CA ASP A 57 -6.64 1.64 -7.78
C ASP A 57 -7.66 2.51 -7.02
N CYS A 58 -7.72 2.35 -5.69
CA CYS A 58 -8.79 2.90 -4.85
C CYS A 58 -9.03 4.38 -5.12
N LYS A 59 -10.31 4.77 -5.15
CA LYS A 59 -10.73 6.17 -5.18
C LYS A 59 -11.64 6.47 -4.00
N VAL A 60 -11.38 7.58 -3.33
CA VAL A 60 -12.10 7.99 -2.11
C VAL A 60 -12.60 9.43 -2.24
N PRO A 61 -13.70 9.81 -1.58
CA PRO A 61 -14.13 11.20 -1.53
C PRO A 61 -13.13 12.06 -0.74
N LYS A 62 -13.09 13.36 -1.03
CA LYS A 62 -12.35 14.36 -0.26
C LYS A 62 -13.32 15.42 0.24
N GLU A 63 -13.26 15.76 1.53
CA GLU A 63 -14.11 16.78 2.12
C GLU A 63 -13.97 18.11 1.36
N GLY A 64 -15.11 18.77 1.09
CA GLY A 64 -15.16 20.02 0.34
C GLY A 64 -14.89 19.91 -1.16
N HIS A 65 -14.81 18.71 -1.74
CA HIS A 65 -14.54 18.50 -3.17
C HIS A 65 -15.58 17.57 -3.81
N ILE A 66 -15.94 17.83 -5.07
CA ILE A 66 -16.85 16.98 -5.85
C ILE A 66 -16.04 15.89 -6.55
N GLY A 67 -16.49 14.64 -6.43
CA GLY A 67 -15.89 13.48 -7.10
C GLY A 67 -15.08 12.58 -6.17
N GLN A 68 -14.29 11.70 -6.78
CA GLN A 68 -13.41 10.76 -6.06
C GLN A 68 -11.97 10.95 -6.52
N PHE A 69 -11.04 10.77 -5.57
CA PHE A 69 -9.62 11.03 -5.74
C PHE A 69 -8.81 9.76 -5.49
N PRO A 70 -7.70 9.53 -6.20
CA PRO A 70 -6.81 8.41 -5.95
C PRO A 70 -6.37 8.37 -4.48
N ALA A 71 -6.63 7.26 -3.79
CA ALA A 71 -6.17 7.08 -2.42
C ALA A 71 -4.65 6.89 -2.40
N ASN A 72 -4.02 7.29 -1.29
CA ASN A 72 -2.57 7.21 -1.11
C ASN A 72 -2.14 6.22 -0.01
N TYR A 73 -3.07 5.83 0.86
CA TYR A 73 -2.78 4.96 1.99
C TYR A 73 -3.83 3.87 2.15
N CYS A 74 -3.40 2.72 2.66
CA CYS A 74 -4.29 1.74 3.25
C CYS A 74 -4.27 1.91 4.77
N VAL A 75 -5.45 1.76 5.39
CA VAL A 75 -5.62 1.79 6.83
C VAL A 75 -6.26 0.50 7.31
N LYS A 76 -5.78 0.01 8.45
CA LYS A 76 -6.43 -1.00 9.28
C LYS A 76 -6.74 -0.39 10.65
N ILE A 77 -8.01 -0.42 11.03
CA ILE A 77 -8.49 0.00 12.35
C ILE A 77 -8.98 -1.24 13.06
N ILE A 78 -8.42 -1.49 14.24
CA ILE A 78 -8.88 -2.54 15.15
C ILE A 78 -9.12 -1.89 16.51
N GLY A 79 -10.25 -2.16 17.14
CA GLY A 79 -10.48 -1.66 18.49
C GLY A 79 -11.78 -2.13 19.11
N THR A 80 -11.96 -1.81 20.38
CA THR A 80 -13.14 -2.13 21.16
C THR A 80 -13.75 -0.84 21.69
N SER A 81 -15.06 -0.70 21.54
CA SER A 81 -15.80 0.45 22.07
C SER A 81 -15.66 0.52 23.59
N VAL A 82 -15.21 1.66 24.11
CA VAL A 82 -15.12 1.90 25.55
C VAL A 82 -16.51 1.89 26.21
N ARG A 83 -17.56 2.24 25.44
CA ARG A 83 -18.93 2.36 25.92
C ARG A 83 -19.71 1.04 25.85
N THR A 84 -19.62 0.33 24.73
CA THR A 84 -20.46 -0.85 24.46
C THR A 84 -19.70 -2.18 24.55
N SER A 85 -18.36 -2.13 24.66
CA SER A 85 -17.48 -3.31 24.57
C SER A 85 -17.59 -4.07 23.24
N GLU A 86 -18.23 -3.50 22.22
CA GLU A 86 -18.29 -4.10 20.88
C GLU A 86 -16.93 -3.97 20.18
N SER A 87 -16.48 -5.05 19.54
CA SER A 87 -15.28 -5.01 18.70
C SER A 87 -15.57 -4.40 17.33
N LEU A 88 -14.57 -3.75 16.76
CA LEU A 88 -14.60 -3.13 15.45
C LEU A 88 -13.31 -3.45 14.71
N MET A 89 -13.45 -3.87 13.46
CA MET A 89 -12.36 -4.14 12.53
C MET A 89 -12.70 -3.52 11.17
N ILE A 90 -11.89 -2.58 10.71
CA ILE A 90 -12.10 -1.88 9.44
C ILE A 90 -10.81 -1.89 8.64
N ARG A 91 -10.91 -2.25 7.36
CA ARG A 91 -9.86 -2.04 6.36
C ARG A 91 -10.40 -1.11 5.30
N THR A 92 -9.67 -0.06 4.96
CA THR A 92 -10.11 0.89 3.94
C THR A 92 -8.94 1.59 3.28
N CYS A 93 -9.20 2.23 2.15
CA CYS A 93 -8.27 3.16 1.51
C CYS A 93 -8.58 4.58 2.01
N VAL A 94 -7.55 5.43 2.15
CA VAL A 94 -7.70 6.83 2.57
C VAL A 94 -6.79 7.76 1.76
N LEU A 95 -7.17 9.03 1.70
CA LEU A 95 -6.41 10.05 0.98
C LEU A 95 -5.21 10.56 1.77
N GLU A 96 -5.38 10.70 3.09
CA GLU A 96 -4.42 11.30 4.01
C GLU A 96 -3.92 10.27 5.02
N ASN A 97 -2.67 10.44 5.47
CA ASN A 97 -2.10 9.58 6.50
C ASN A 97 -2.85 9.77 7.82
N MET A 98 -3.35 8.68 8.42
CA MET A 98 -4.06 8.72 9.70
C MET A 98 -3.15 8.55 10.92
N ASP A 99 -1.83 8.48 10.70
CA ASP A 99 -0.77 8.20 11.66
C ASP A 99 -0.95 6.89 12.43
N SER A 100 0.03 6.00 12.31
CA SER A 100 -0.02 4.72 13.02
C SER A 100 0.09 4.96 14.53
N GLN A 101 -0.96 4.61 15.27
CA GLN A 101 -1.04 4.82 16.71
C GLN A 101 -1.88 3.73 17.39
N CYS A 102 -1.60 3.48 18.66
CA CYS A 102 -2.35 2.57 19.51
C CYS A 102 -2.70 3.23 20.84
N GLY A 103 -3.82 2.84 21.44
CA GLY A 103 -4.33 3.40 22.68
C GLY A 103 -5.81 3.74 22.56
N VAL A 104 -6.22 4.81 23.25
CA VAL A 104 -7.59 5.32 23.19
C VAL A 104 -7.68 6.40 22.13
N PHE A 105 -8.61 6.26 21.19
CA PHE A 105 -8.82 7.23 20.11
C PHE A 105 -10.32 7.36 19.79
N LYS A 106 -10.67 8.41 19.03
CA LYS A 106 -12.02 8.62 18.54
C LYS A 106 -12.10 8.26 17.06
N PHE A 107 -13.12 7.49 16.68
CA PHE A 107 -13.40 7.13 15.29
C PHE A 107 -14.91 7.09 15.06
N GLY A 108 -15.41 7.77 14.03
CA GLY A 108 -16.85 7.77 13.71
C GLY A 108 -17.76 8.27 14.85
N GLY A 109 -17.26 9.12 15.74
CA GLY A 109 -17.99 9.59 16.92
C GLY A 109 -17.95 8.65 18.13
N GLU A 110 -17.37 7.46 18.01
CA GLU A 110 -17.15 6.53 19.14
C GLU A 110 -15.73 6.63 19.69
N GLN A 111 -15.58 6.33 20.99
CA GLN A 111 -14.27 6.19 21.63
C GLN A 111 -13.90 4.71 21.68
N LEU A 112 -12.77 4.37 21.06
CA LEU A 112 -12.27 3.01 20.92
C LEU A 112 -10.94 2.87 21.66
N THR A 113 -10.68 1.69 22.20
CA THR A 113 -9.34 1.25 22.63
C THR A 113 -8.81 0.25 21.60
N GLY A 114 -7.68 0.55 20.96
CA GLY A 114 -7.14 -0.29 19.89
C GLY A 114 -5.99 0.35 19.12
N CYS A 115 -5.90 0.11 17.81
CA CYS A 115 -4.88 0.67 16.93
C CYS A 115 -5.46 1.16 15.60
N ILE A 116 -4.87 2.23 15.07
CA ILE A 116 -4.94 2.67 13.67
C ILE A 116 -3.57 2.37 13.07
N LEU A 117 -3.54 1.63 11.96
CA LEU A 117 -2.31 1.23 11.27
C LEU A 117 -2.39 1.71 9.82
N THR A 118 -1.45 2.58 9.42
CA THR A 118 -1.40 3.19 8.09
C THR A 118 -0.17 2.74 7.31
N CYS A 119 -0.31 2.48 6.01
CA CYS A 119 0.78 2.04 5.14
C CYS A 119 0.57 2.48 3.67
N THR A 120 1.65 2.45 2.86
CA THR A 120 1.73 3.12 1.54
C THR A 120 2.05 2.20 0.37
N TYR A 121 1.78 0.89 0.48
CA TYR A 121 1.96 -0.06 -0.62
C TYR A 121 0.75 -0.98 -0.74
N ASP A 122 0.53 -1.52 -1.94
CA ASP A 122 -0.69 -2.28 -2.23
C ASP A 122 -0.89 -3.47 -1.27
N GLY A 123 -2.10 -3.61 -0.75
CA GLY A 123 -2.50 -4.71 0.12
C GLY A 123 -1.83 -4.75 1.50
N CYS A 124 -1.13 -3.69 1.89
CA CYS A 124 -0.36 -3.65 3.14
C CYS A 124 -1.22 -3.77 4.41
N ASN A 125 -2.54 -3.54 4.32
CA ASN A 125 -3.47 -3.63 5.45
C ASN A 125 -4.03 -5.05 5.70
N ALA A 126 -3.53 -6.10 5.05
CA ALA A 126 -3.92 -7.49 5.33
C ALA A 126 -3.57 -7.95 6.76
N ALA A 127 -2.32 -7.78 7.19
CA ALA A 127 -1.73 -8.39 8.38
C ALA A 127 -0.53 -7.54 8.86
N PRO A 128 -0.03 -7.68 10.11
CA PRO A 128 1.10 -6.88 10.59
C PRO A 128 2.31 -7.00 9.64
N PRO A 129 3.05 -5.91 9.42
CA PRO A 129 4.13 -5.87 8.45
C PRO A 129 5.15 -6.95 8.78
N SER A 130 5.27 -7.95 7.90
CA SER A 130 6.43 -8.84 7.89
C SER A 130 7.66 -8.00 7.59
N ALA A 131 8.72 -8.19 8.38
CA ALA A 131 10.00 -7.51 8.18
C ALA A 131 10.59 -7.94 6.83
N ILE A 132 10.28 -7.22 5.76
CA ILE A 132 10.87 -7.45 4.45
C ILE A 132 12.35 -7.01 4.55
N SER A 133 13.25 -7.96 4.37
CA SER A 133 14.69 -7.69 4.33
C SER A 133 15.03 -6.84 3.09
N HIS A 134 15.52 -5.62 3.31
CA HIS A 134 15.91 -4.67 2.26
C HIS A 134 17.15 -5.10 1.43
N LEU A 135 17.73 -6.27 1.71
CA LEU A 135 19.02 -6.69 1.13
C LEU A 135 18.93 -6.93 -0.39
N SER A 136 17.76 -7.27 -0.92
CA SER A 136 17.53 -7.55 -2.35
C SER A 136 17.48 -6.30 -3.23
N LEU A 137 17.20 -5.10 -2.68
CA LEU A 137 17.12 -3.86 -3.49
C LEU A 137 18.50 -3.32 -3.93
N LEU A 138 19.59 -3.71 -3.27
CA LEU A 138 20.94 -3.20 -3.54
C LEU A 138 21.64 -3.88 -4.73
N LEU A 139 21.20 -5.08 -5.13
CA LEU A 139 21.87 -5.88 -6.17
C LEU A 139 21.53 -5.42 -7.59
N LEU A 140 20.33 -4.89 -7.82
CA LEU A 140 19.87 -4.38 -9.11
C LEU A 140 20.70 -3.20 -9.65
N PRO A 141 20.95 -2.11 -8.88
CA PRO A 141 21.75 -1.00 -9.38
C PRO A 141 23.21 -1.37 -9.64
N LEU A 142 23.78 -2.30 -8.86
CA LEU A 142 25.17 -2.74 -9.02
C LEU A 142 25.35 -3.57 -10.30
N ALA A 143 24.39 -4.44 -10.62
CA ALA A 143 24.38 -5.22 -11.86
C ALA A 143 24.18 -4.34 -13.10
N LEU A 144 23.34 -3.30 -13.01
CA LEU A 144 23.16 -2.31 -14.07
C LEU A 144 24.46 -1.51 -14.32
N LEU A 145 25.13 -1.07 -13.24
CA LEU A 145 26.39 -0.34 -13.33
C LEU A 145 27.50 -1.20 -13.98
N PHE A 146 27.58 -2.48 -13.60
CA PHE A 146 28.55 -3.42 -14.15
C PHE A 146 28.29 -3.74 -15.63
N THR A 147 27.03 -3.87 -16.03
CA THR A 147 26.66 -4.10 -17.45
C THR A 147 26.94 -2.88 -18.31
N VAL A 148 26.65 -1.67 -17.84
CA VAL A 148 27.04 -0.41 -18.51
C VAL A 148 28.57 -0.32 -18.63
N TYR A 149 29.31 -0.57 -17.54
CA TYR A 149 30.78 -0.56 -17.56
C TYR A 149 31.39 -1.56 -18.56
N ARG A 150 30.79 -2.76 -18.70
CA ARG A 150 31.24 -3.77 -19.66
C ARG A 150 30.90 -3.46 -21.12
N LEU A 151 29.86 -2.67 -21.37
CA LEU A 151 29.31 -2.46 -22.72
C LEU A 151 29.78 -1.17 -23.42
N CYS A 152 30.28 -0.15 -22.70
CA CYS A 152 30.61 1.18 -23.26
C CYS A 152 32.08 1.38 -23.73
#